data_AF-A0AAJ5EHG5-F1
#
_entry.id   AF-A0AAJ5EHG5-F1
#
_cell.length_a   1.000
_cell.length_b   1.000
_cell.length_c   1.000
_cell.angle_alpha   90.00
_cell.angle_beta   90.00
_cell.angle_gamma   90.00
#
_symmetry.space_group_name_H-M   'P 1'
#
loop_
_entity.id
_entity.type
_entity.pdbx_description
1 polymer ?
#
loop_
_entity_poly.entity_id
_entity_poly.type
_entity_poly.pdbx_seq_one_letter_code
_entity_poly.pdbx_strand_id
1 'polypeptide(L)'
;MVRILLIFLMIMLVIIGLVLKTKIPAITKIASNEQAKIKLTQLFKQLVNALMILAVVGLLFVYLNTKVSALLYIAIIMLTSAYFSIMLAKQIEAK
;
A
#
# COMPACT_ATOMS: atom_id res chain seq x y z
N MET A 1 4.61 24.39 -2.36
CA MET A 1 3.50 23.63 -2.96
C MET A 1 3.74 22.11 -2.93
N VAL A 2 4.85 21.61 -3.51
CA VAL A 2 5.17 20.15 -3.55
C VAL A 2 5.24 19.50 -2.16
N ARG A 3 5.79 20.19 -1.17
CA ARG A 3 5.87 19.68 0.22
C ARG A 3 4.51 19.34 0.83
N ILE A 4 3.51 20.21 0.62
CA ILE A 4 2.16 20.01 1.14
C ILE A 4 1.51 18.81 0.45
N LEU A 5 1.72 18.66 -0.86
CA LEU A 5 1.25 17.49 -1.62
C LEU A 5 1.84 16.19 -1.06
N LEU A 6 3.15 16.15 -0.78
CA LEU A 6 3.81 14.97 -0.20
C LEU A 6 3.28 14.62 1.19
N ILE A 7 3.08 15.62 2.05
CA ILE A 7 2.51 15.42 3.40
C ILE A 7 1.09 14.87 3.29
N PHE A 8 0.26 15.45 2.41
CA PHE A 8 -1.10 14.95 2.17
C PHE A 8 -1.08 13.49 1.69
N LEU A 9 -0.17 13.17 0.77
CA LEU A 9 -0.04 11.83 0.22
C LEU A 9 0.40 10.81 1.29
N MET A 10 1.32 11.19 2.19
CA MET A 10 1.69 10.37 3.34
C MET A 10 0.51 10.12 4.28
N ILE A 11 -0.27 11.17 4.61
CA ILE A 11 -1.46 11.03 5.45
C ILE A 11 -2.46 10.07 4.79
N MET A 12 -2.69 10.19 3.48
CA MET A 12 -3.54 9.27 2.74
C MET A 12 -3.04 7.82 2.81
N LEU A 13 -1.74 7.57 2.65
CA LEU A 13 -1.18 6.22 2.75
C LEU A 13 -1.44 5.60 4.14
N VAL A 14 -1.26 6.38 5.21
CA VAL A 14 -1.52 5.93 6.58
C VAL A 14 -3.01 5.64 6.78
N ILE A 15 -3.90 6.53 6.33
CA ILE A 15 -5.36 6.33 6.41
C ILE A 15 -5.77 5.05 5.67
N ILE A 16 -5.29 4.88 4.43
CA ILE A 16 -5.57 3.69 3.62
C ILE A 16 -5.04 2.44 4.34
N GLY A 17 -3.82 2.46 4.86
CA GLY A 17 -3.25 1.34 5.62
C GLY A 17 -4.07 0.96 6.85
N LEU A 18 -4.55 1.95 7.61
CA LEU A 18 -5.40 1.74 8.79
C LEU A 18 -6.78 1.17 8.40
N VAL A 19 -7.43 1.76 7.40
CA VAL A 19 -8.73 1.27 6.89
C VAL A 19 -8.57 -0.16 6.40
N LEU A 20 -7.54 -0.44 5.60
CA LEU A 20 -7.30 -1.76 5.05
C LEU A 20 -7.07 -2.78 6.16
N LYS A 21 -6.27 -2.46 7.18
CA LYS A 21 -6.05 -3.29 8.38
C LYS A 21 -7.36 -3.68 9.08
N THR A 22 -8.30 -2.75 9.23
CA THR A 22 -9.61 -3.04 9.85
C THR A 22 -10.51 -3.90 8.95
N LYS A 23 -10.34 -3.82 7.63
CA LYS A 23 -11.18 -4.51 6.64
C LYS A 23 -10.61 -5.85 6.17
N ILE A 24 -9.36 -6.20 6.47
CA ILE A 24 -8.75 -7.51 6.15
C ILE A 24 -9.67 -8.70 6.46
N PRO A 25 -10.25 -8.84 7.69
CA PRO A 25 -11.10 -9.98 8.00
C PRO A 25 -12.41 -10.03 7.19
N ALA A 26 -12.91 -8.89 6.69
CA ALA A 26 -14.08 -8.85 5.82
C ALA A 26 -13.74 -9.24 4.37
N ILE A 27 -12.60 -8.78 3.87
CA ILE A 27 -12.16 -9.04 2.49
C ILE A 27 -11.71 -10.51 2.34
N THR A 28 -11.04 -11.06 3.35
CA THR A 28 -10.56 -12.44 3.33
C THR A 28 -11.69 -13.46 3.44
N LYS A 29 -12.85 -13.11 4.02
CA LYS A 29 -14.06 -13.97 4.04
C LYS A 29 -14.59 -14.30 2.64
N ILE A 30 -14.25 -13.52 1.61
CA ILE A 30 -14.66 -13.72 0.22
C ILE A 30 -13.92 -14.92 -0.42
N ALA A 31 -12.80 -15.36 0.16
CA ALA A 31 -12.06 -16.50 -0.33
C ALA A 31 -12.72 -17.83 0.07
N SER A 32 -12.87 -18.73 -0.91
CA SER A 32 -13.61 -19.98 -0.77
C SER A 32 -12.86 -21.08 0.00
N ASN A 33 -11.54 -20.98 0.16
CA ASN A 33 -10.70 -22.01 0.79
C ASN A 33 -9.83 -21.40 1.92
N GLU A 34 -9.58 -22.14 3.01
CA GLU A 34 -8.78 -21.69 4.16
C GLU A 34 -7.35 -21.29 3.77
N GLN A 35 -6.71 -22.03 2.85
CA GLN A 35 -5.38 -21.66 2.35
C GLN A 35 -5.38 -20.32 1.60
N ALA A 36 -6.43 -20.05 0.82
CA ALA A 36 -6.58 -18.77 0.12
C ALA A 36 -6.83 -17.62 1.10
N LYS A 37 -7.59 -17.85 2.19
CA LYS A 37 -7.78 -16.88 3.28
C LYS A 37 -6.46 -16.50 3.94
N ILE A 38 -5.62 -17.50 4.25
CA ILE A 38 -4.30 -17.26 4.88
C ILE A 38 -3.40 -16.45 3.94
N LYS A 39 -3.31 -16.84 2.66
CA LYS A 39 -2.49 -16.14 1.66
C LYS A 39 -2.95 -14.70 1.41
N LEU A 40 -4.27 -14.47 1.29
CA LEU A 40 -4.83 -13.12 1.15
C LEU A 40 -4.58 -12.27 2.39
N THR A 41 -4.79 -12.83 3.58
CA THR A 41 -4.53 -12.13 4.86
C THR A 41 -3.08 -11.68 4.94
N GLN A 42 -2.14 -12.56 4.56
CA GLN A 42 -0.71 -12.27 4.57
C GLN A 42 -0.37 -11.19 3.54
N LEU A 43 -0.94 -11.26 2.33
CA LEU A 43 -0.73 -10.26 1.28
C LEU A 43 -1.25 -8.88 1.70
N PHE A 44 -2.46 -8.80 2.26
CA PHE A 44 -2.99 -7.53 2.79
C PHE A 44 -2.15 -7.00 3.95
N LYS A 45 -1.66 -7.86 4.85
CA LYS A 45 -0.77 -7.44 5.94
C LYS A 45 0.57 -6.91 5.42
N GLN A 46 1.13 -7.55 4.40
CA GLN A 46 2.34 -7.07 3.72
C GLN A 46 2.10 -5.73 3.02
N LEU A 47 0.97 -5.57 2.34
CA LEU A 47 0.58 -4.29 1.72
C LEU A 47 0.45 -3.18 2.77
N VAL A 48 -0.23 -3.43 3.89
CA VAL A 48 -0.32 -2.45 5.00
C VAL A 48 1.07 -2.08 5.51
N ASN A 49 1.95 -3.06 5.74
CA ASN A 49 3.32 -2.78 6.17
C ASN A 49 4.09 -1.95 5.13
N ALA A 50 3.96 -2.28 3.84
CA ALA A 50 4.60 -1.53 2.76
C ALA A 50 4.10 -0.08 2.71
N LEU A 51 2.79 0.16 2.85
CA LEU A 51 2.20 1.50 2.92
C LEU A 51 2.74 2.30 4.11
N MET A 52 2.89 1.67 5.29
CA MET A 52 3.45 2.33 6.47
C MET A 52 4.93 2.65 6.30
N ILE A 53 5.72 1.74 5.71
CA ILE A 53 7.13 1.99 5.39
C ILE A 53 7.24 3.14 4.39
N LEU A 54 6.43 3.14 3.33
CA LEU A 54 6.41 4.22 2.34
C LEU A 54 6.05 5.55 2.98
N ALA A 55 5.08 5.59 3.89
CA ALA A 55 4.76 6.80 4.64
C ALA A 55 5.97 7.31 5.45
N VAL A 56 6.70 6.45 6.15
CA VAL A 56 7.93 6.84 6.90
C VAL A 56 9.01 7.33 5.95
N VAL A 57 9.27 6.60 4.86
CA VAL A 57 10.23 6.99 3.82
C VAL A 57 9.85 8.33 3.18
N GLY A 58 8.56 8.64 3.07
CA GLY A 58 8.03 9.92 2.63
C GLY A 58 8.58 11.12 3.41
N LEU A 59 8.94 10.95 4.69
CA LEU A 59 9.56 12.02 5.49
C LEU A 59 10.90 12.46 4.90
N LEU A 60 11.71 11.52 4.39
CA LEU A 60 12.98 11.82 3.72
C LEU A 60 12.75 12.62 2.43
N PHE A 61 11.73 12.25 1.66
CA PHE A 61 11.35 12.96 0.44
C PHE A 61 10.79 14.37 0.70
N VAL A 62 10.08 14.55 1.82
CA VAL A 62 9.61 15.87 2.31
C VAL A 62 10.76 16.75 2.78
N TYR A 63 11.84 16.18 3.32
CA TYR A 63 13.05 16.91 3.70
C TYR A 63 13.81 17.43 2.47
N LEU A 64 14.01 16.58 1.45
CA LEU A 64 14.68 16.98 0.20
C LEU A 64 13.89 18.04 -0.58
N ASN A 65 12.55 17.97 -0.58
CA ASN A 65 11.64 18.98 -1.14
C ASN A 65 11.95 19.41 -2.59
N THR A 66 12.52 18.50 -3.40
CA THR A 66 12.75 18.76 -4.84
C THR A 66 11.60 18.18 -5.68
N LYS A 67 11.35 18.74 -6.86
CA LYS A 67 10.33 18.22 -7.79
C LYS A 67 10.66 16.79 -8.23
N VAL A 68 11.93 16.51 -8.49
CA VAL A 68 12.44 15.19 -8.92
C VAL A 68 12.23 14.15 -7.82
N SER A 69 12.57 14.49 -6.57
CA SER A 69 12.37 13.57 -5.43
C SER A 69 10.88 13.26 -5.21
N ALA A 70 9.99 14.24 -5.38
CA ALA A 70 8.55 14.00 -5.30
C ALA A 70 8.04 13.06 -6.40
N LEU A 71 8.51 13.22 -7.65
CA LEU A 71 8.15 12.32 -8.75
C LEU A 71 8.65 10.89 -8.50
N LEU A 72 9.89 10.74 -8.01
CA LEU A 72 10.44 9.43 -7.64
C LEU A 72 9.62 8.76 -6.54
N TYR A 73 9.23 9.50 -5.51
CA TYR A 73 8.41 8.98 -4.43
C TYR A 73 7.04 8.48 -4.94
N ILE A 74 6.37 9.26 -5.78
CA ILE A 74 5.11 8.87 -6.39
C ILE A 74 5.30 7.62 -7.28
N ALA A 75 6.37 7.55 -8.06
CA ALA A 75 6.68 6.40 -8.91
C ALA A 75 6.88 5.12 -8.08
N ILE A 76 7.60 5.19 -6.96
CA ILE A 76 7.80 4.05 -6.05
C ILE A 76 6.45 3.56 -5.49
N ILE A 77 5.55 4.48 -5.12
CA ILE A 77 4.22 4.13 -4.63
C ILE A 77 3.39 3.45 -5.71
N MET A 78 3.42 3.97 -6.94
CA MET A 78 2.72 3.36 -8.08
C MET A 78 3.25 1.95 -8.36
N LEU A 79 4.56 1.76 -8.39
CA LEU A 79 5.18 0.45 -8.61
C LEU A 79 4.81 -0.55 -7.50
N THR A 80 4.84 -0.10 -6.25
CA THR A 80 4.45 -0.94 -5.10
C THR A 80 2.98 -1.34 -5.19
N SER A 81 2.11 -0.39 -5.51
CA SER A 81 0.67 -0.64 -5.70
C SER A 81 0.42 -1.63 -6.85
N ALA A 82 1.09 -1.45 -7.99
CA ALA A 82 0.98 -2.34 -9.14
C ALA A 82 1.47 -3.76 -8.80
N TYR A 83 2.58 -3.89 -8.08
CA TYR A 83 3.10 -5.18 -7.65
C TYR A 83 2.08 -5.95 -6.78
N PHE A 84 1.51 -5.29 -5.77
CA PHE A 84 0.50 -5.93 -4.91
C PHE A 84 -0.81 -6.20 -5.66
N SER A 85 -1.19 -5.34 -6.62
CA SER A 85 -2.36 -5.56 -7.48
C SER A 85 -2.20 -6.82 -8.33
N ILE A 86 -1.03 -7.03 -8.95
CA ILE A 86 -0.72 -8.23 -9.73
C ILE A 86 -0.73 -9.48 -8.83
N MET A 87 -0.12 -9.41 -7.64
CA MET A 87 -0.15 -10.54 -6.69
C MET A 87 -1.57 -10.87 -6.24
N LEU A 88 -2.42 -9.87 -6.01
CA LEU A 88 -3.83 -10.05 -5.68
C LEU A 88 -4.58 -10.73 -6.82
N ALA A 89 -4.43 -10.24 -8.06
CA ALA A 89 -5.05 -10.84 -9.25
C ALA A 89 -4.69 -12.33 -9.37
N LYS A 90 -3.40 -12.68 -9.23
CA LYS A 90 -2.94 -14.07 -9.25
C LYS A 90 -3.58 -14.96 -8.17
N GLN A 91 -3.87 -14.40 -6.99
CA GLN A 91 -4.53 -15.16 -5.92
C GLN A 91 -6.04 -15.30 -6.13
N ILE A 92 -6.66 -14.38 -6.87
CA ILE A 92 -8.10 -14.41 -7.18
C ILE A 92 -8.38 -15.30 -8.40
N GLU A 93 -7.53 -15.27 -9.43
CA GLU A 93 -7.63 -16.11 -10.63
C GLU A 93 -7.27 -17.59 -10.38
N ALA A 94 -6.51 -17.89 -9.33
CA ALA A 94 -6.20 -19.27 -8.91
C ALA A 94 -7.39 -19.98 -8.23
N LYS A 95 -8.61 -19.49 -8.43
CA LYS A 95 -9.88 -20.01 -7.92
C LYS A 95 -10.55 -20.87 -8.97
#